data_AF-A0A5M7Q0M0-F1
#
_entry.id   AF-A0A5M7Q0M0-F1
#
_cell.length_a   1.000
_cell.length_b   1.000
_cell.length_c   1.000
_cell.angle_alpha   90.00
_cell.angle_beta   90.00
_cell.angle_gamma   90.00
#
_symmetry.space_group_name_H-M   'P 1'
#
loop_
_entity.id
_entity.type
_entity.pdbx_description
1 polymer ?
#
loop_
_entity_poly.entity_id
_entity_poly.type
_entity_poly.pdbx_seq_one_letter_code
_entity_poly.pdbx_strand_id
1 'polypeptide(L)'
;MANGPLSSETSEEARHRLRLALSRYYKLEQFDLFFTPSLHVAQVLLSQLFLRQEQTRNQTRYASHYPVTELSVLPAIPLIAGNITLVPHVDLPDGRVRPLRECQRHGVTEASESFASVLHHKLIDEARLFVTRLDRHAEICGDLVLVALRTHDFSTLVRSELRLFEQGLTLPAIDEALHRLNDPQWRPYNAATVDALSLSGPLSLNSSHQPGLPFASFTLPAPLFARLSDADDVVKWPQQARLQLNANVRGSGKKSVNMTHYLSRRLQYLLGTGMKSEKASGRPAGSGFAP
;
A
#
# COMPACT_ATOMS: atom_id res chain seq x y z
N MET A 1 29.88 -27.75 -27.38
CA MET A 1 29.38 -26.36 -27.26
C MET A 1 27.89 -26.48 -26.92
N ALA A 2 27.50 -26.72 -25.67
CA ALA A 2 27.48 -25.81 -24.51
C ALA A 2 26.44 -24.68 -24.63
N ASN A 3 25.43 -24.78 -23.75
CA ASN A 3 24.45 -23.79 -23.29
C ASN A 3 23.08 -23.76 -23.99
N GLY A 4 22.27 -24.80 -23.73
CA GLY A 4 20.82 -24.63 -23.57
C GLY A 4 20.52 -24.17 -22.12
N PRO A 5 19.48 -23.36 -21.86
CA PRO A 5 19.24 -22.83 -20.52
C PRO A 5 18.90 -23.96 -19.56
N LEU A 6 19.61 -24.01 -18.43
CA LEU A 6 19.34 -24.89 -17.31
C LEU A 6 18.14 -24.39 -16.50
N SER A 7 17.37 -25.37 -16.01
CA SER A 7 16.35 -25.37 -14.96
C SER A 7 14.99 -24.72 -15.25
N SER A 8 13.99 -25.59 -15.41
CA SER A 8 12.60 -25.32 -15.02
C SER A 8 12.57 -25.02 -13.52
N GLU A 9 12.66 -23.75 -13.17
CA GLU A 9 12.44 -23.32 -11.81
C GLU A 9 10.99 -23.65 -11.42
N THR A 10 10.79 -24.41 -10.35
CA THR A 10 9.43 -24.72 -9.90
C THR A 10 8.80 -23.44 -9.36
N SER A 11 7.50 -23.25 -9.58
CA SER A 11 6.76 -22.08 -9.08
C SER A 11 6.94 -21.90 -7.55
N GLU A 12 7.15 -22.99 -6.81
CA GLU A 12 7.44 -22.95 -5.37
C GLU A 12 8.80 -22.35 -5.03
N GLU A 13 9.85 -22.69 -5.80
CA GLU A 13 11.19 -22.15 -5.60
C GLU A 13 11.20 -20.63 -5.87
N ALA A 14 10.55 -20.19 -6.96
CA ALA A 14 10.40 -18.77 -7.27
C ALA A 14 9.69 -18.01 -6.13
N ARG A 15 8.59 -18.56 -5.59
CA ARG A 15 7.89 -18.00 -4.42
C ARG A 15 8.77 -17.97 -3.18
N HIS A 16 9.60 -19.00 -2.96
CA HIS A 16 10.51 -19.05 -1.80
C HIS A 16 11.59 -17.98 -1.90
N ARG A 17 12.25 -17.83 -3.05
CA ARG A 17 13.24 -16.77 -3.29
C ARG A 17 12.64 -15.38 -3.11
N LEU A 18 11.43 -15.14 -3.65
CA LEU A 18 10.77 -13.85 -3.50
C LEU A 18 10.51 -13.52 -2.02
N ARG A 19 10.04 -14.52 -1.25
CA ARG A 19 9.83 -14.39 0.19
C ARG A 19 11.11 -14.06 0.94
N LEU A 20 12.22 -14.75 0.64
CA LEU A 20 13.52 -14.45 1.25
C LEU A 20 13.99 -13.03 0.91
N ALA A 21 13.84 -12.61 -0.35
CA ALA A 21 14.22 -11.29 -0.79
C ALA A 21 13.40 -10.19 -0.09
N LEU A 22 12.07 -10.32 -0.06
CA LEU A 22 11.19 -9.38 0.66
C LEU A 22 11.49 -9.36 2.15
N SER A 23 11.68 -10.52 2.78
CA SER A 23 12.03 -10.60 4.20
C SER A 23 13.31 -9.83 4.50
N ARG A 24 14.32 -9.93 3.64
CA ARG A 24 15.60 -9.23 3.79
C ARG A 24 15.47 -7.72 3.60
N TYR A 25 14.79 -7.26 2.55
CA TYR A 25 14.67 -5.83 2.26
C TYR A 25 13.80 -5.09 3.28
N TYR A 26 12.74 -5.73 3.76
CA TYR A 26 11.72 -5.16 4.63
C TYR A 26 11.79 -5.65 6.09
N LYS A 27 12.86 -6.36 6.46
CA LYS A 27 13.08 -6.88 7.83
C LYS A 27 11.87 -7.64 8.38
N LEU A 28 11.31 -8.54 7.58
CA LEU A 28 10.10 -9.31 7.92
C LEU A 28 10.42 -10.67 8.55
N GLU A 29 11.57 -10.81 9.19
CA GLU A 29 12.07 -12.10 9.73
C GLU A 29 11.13 -12.73 10.77
N GLN A 30 10.36 -11.90 11.48
CA GLN A 30 9.37 -12.32 12.46
C GLN A 30 8.00 -12.68 11.85
N PHE A 31 7.83 -12.51 10.54
CA PHE A 31 6.58 -12.74 9.82
C PHE A 31 6.70 -13.93 8.87
N ASP A 32 5.67 -14.76 8.86
CA ASP A 32 5.41 -15.69 7.77
C ASP A 32 4.69 -14.94 6.65
N LEU A 33 5.27 -15.00 5.46
CA LEU A 33 4.81 -14.26 4.28
C LEU A 33 4.04 -15.19 3.35
N PHE A 34 2.91 -14.74 2.83
CA PHE A 34 2.10 -15.46 1.84
C PHE A 34 1.70 -14.53 0.72
N PHE A 35 1.56 -15.07 -0.49
CA PHE A 35 1.20 -14.29 -1.67
C PHE A 35 -0.22 -14.58 -2.14
N THR A 36 -0.89 -13.53 -2.60
CA THR A 36 -2.22 -13.58 -3.21
C THR A 36 -2.26 -12.65 -4.42
N PRO A 37 -3.12 -12.90 -5.42
CA PRO A 37 -3.16 -12.09 -6.63
C PRO A 37 -3.84 -10.72 -6.43
N SER A 38 -4.67 -10.56 -5.39
CA SER A 38 -5.37 -9.30 -5.13
C SER A 38 -5.82 -9.18 -3.67
N LEU A 39 -6.12 -7.94 -3.25
CA LEU A 39 -6.66 -7.66 -1.92
C LEU A 39 -7.98 -8.39 -1.68
N HIS A 40 -8.81 -8.53 -2.71
CA HIS A 40 -10.09 -9.24 -2.63
C HIS A 40 -9.87 -10.73 -2.34
N VAL A 41 -8.95 -11.38 -3.06
CA VAL A 41 -8.63 -12.79 -2.81
C VAL A 41 -8.04 -12.97 -1.41
N ALA A 42 -7.15 -12.08 -0.97
CA ALA A 42 -6.65 -12.09 0.41
C ALA A 42 -7.78 -11.99 1.44
N GLN A 43 -8.74 -11.09 1.23
CA GLN A 43 -9.89 -10.92 2.12
C GLN A 43 -10.75 -12.19 2.20
N VAL A 44 -11.02 -12.84 1.06
CA VAL A 44 -11.79 -14.09 1.01
C VAL A 44 -11.06 -15.22 1.74
N LEU A 45 -9.77 -15.40 1.47
CA LEU A 45 -8.96 -16.46 2.11
C LEU A 45 -8.87 -16.27 3.62
N LEU A 46 -8.61 -15.04 4.07
CA LEU A 46 -8.58 -14.74 5.50
C LEU A 46 -9.95 -14.97 6.12
N SER A 47 -11.03 -14.52 5.48
CA SER A 47 -12.39 -14.75 5.99
C SER A 47 -12.70 -16.23 6.18
N GLN A 48 -12.30 -17.08 5.23
CA GLN A 48 -12.48 -18.53 5.33
C GLN A 48 -11.63 -19.14 6.45
N LEU A 49 -10.37 -18.73 6.56
CA LEU A 49 -9.43 -19.18 7.59
C LEU A 49 -9.95 -18.89 9.00
N PHE A 50 -10.34 -17.64 9.27
CA PHE A 50 -10.83 -17.26 10.59
C PHE A 50 -12.21 -17.86 10.89
N LEU A 51 -13.08 -18.03 9.89
CA LEU A 51 -14.33 -18.77 10.05
C LEU A 51 -14.07 -20.22 10.49
N ARG A 52 -13.12 -20.92 9.84
CA ARG A 52 -12.71 -22.28 10.23
C ARG A 52 -12.09 -22.32 11.62
N GLN A 53 -11.29 -21.32 11.98
CA GLN A 53 -10.70 -21.23 13.30
C GLN A 53 -11.79 -21.08 14.39
N GLU A 54 -12.79 -20.24 14.15
CA GLU A 54 -13.93 -20.07 15.06
C GLU A 54 -14.81 -21.32 15.14
N GLN A 55 -15.04 -22.00 14.00
CA GLN A 55 -15.69 -23.32 13.95
C GLN A 55 -14.98 -24.33 14.86
N THR A 56 -13.67 -24.47 14.67
CA THR A 56 -12.83 -25.41 15.42
C THR A 56 -12.84 -25.07 16.91
N ARG A 57 -12.78 -23.77 17.25
CA ARG A 57 -12.85 -23.30 18.63
C ARG A 57 -14.18 -23.64 19.29
N ASN A 58 -15.29 -23.41 18.59
CA ASN A 58 -16.62 -23.76 19.09
C ASN A 58 -16.77 -25.28 19.26
N GLN A 59 -16.37 -26.08 18.26
CA GLN A 59 -16.39 -27.53 18.35
C GLN A 59 -15.60 -28.02 19.57
N THR A 60 -14.39 -27.50 19.79
CA THR A 60 -13.56 -27.85 20.95
C THR A 60 -14.25 -27.50 22.28
N ARG A 61 -14.91 -26.34 22.36
CA ARG A 61 -15.63 -25.90 23.56
C ARG A 61 -16.79 -26.84 23.93
N TYR A 62 -17.47 -27.38 22.93
CA TYR A 62 -18.65 -28.24 23.11
C TYR A 62 -18.34 -29.74 23.04
N ALA A 63 -17.13 -30.14 22.64
CA ALA A 63 -16.71 -31.53 22.46
C ALA A 63 -16.84 -32.40 23.72
N SER A 64 -16.72 -31.81 24.91
CA SER A 64 -16.88 -32.54 26.18
C SER A 64 -18.32 -32.65 26.65
N HIS A 65 -19.25 -31.90 26.04
CA HIS A 65 -20.64 -31.79 26.49
C HIS A 65 -21.62 -32.46 25.52
N TYR A 66 -21.20 -32.71 24.28
CA TYR A 66 -22.04 -33.27 23.24
C TYR A 66 -21.33 -34.43 22.52
N PRO A 67 -22.07 -35.50 22.17
CA PRO A 67 -21.53 -36.57 21.33
C PRO A 67 -21.15 -36.02 19.95
N VAL A 68 -20.17 -36.66 19.30
CA VAL A 68 -19.57 -36.18 18.02
C VAL A 68 -20.62 -35.95 16.93
N THR A 69 -21.70 -36.75 16.91
CA THR A 69 -22.83 -36.63 15.99
C THR A 69 -23.59 -35.31 16.11
N GLU A 70 -23.53 -34.64 17.27
CA GLU A 70 -24.24 -33.39 17.55
C GLU A 70 -23.32 -32.15 17.42
N LEU A 71 -22.00 -32.34 17.30
CA LEU A 71 -21.02 -31.26 17.13
C LEU A 71 -21.10 -30.58 15.75
N SER A 72 -21.73 -31.21 14.75
CA SER A 72 -21.98 -30.64 13.43
C SER A 72 -23.20 -29.71 13.38
N VAL A 73 -24.09 -29.77 14.39
CA VAL A 73 -25.37 -29.05 14.45
C VAL A 73 -25.32 -27.87 15.45
N LEU A 74 -24.14 -27.61 16.03
CA LEU A 74 -23.92 -26.49 16.95
C LEU A 74 -24.30 -25.16 16.30
N PRO A 75 -24.82 -24.19 17.08
CA PRO A 75 -25.42 -22.97 16.55
C PRO A 75 -24.46 -22.30 15.58
N ALA A 76 -24.99 -22.01 14.39
CA ALA A 76 -24.27 -21.39 13.29
C ALA A 76 -23.37 -20.29 13.82
N ILE A 77 -22.06 -20.40 13.58
CA ILE A 77 -21.11 -19.31 13.81
C ILE A 77 -21.77 -18.07 13.22
N PRO A 78 -21.90 -16.96 13.98
CA PRO A 78 -22.53 -15.77 13.46
C PRO A 78 -21.93 -15.45 12.10
N LEU A 79 -22.77 -15.21 11.08
CA LEU A 79 -22.38 -14.91 9.69
C LEU A 79 -21.27 -13.85 9.57
N ILE A 80 -21.11 -13.04 10.62
CA ILE A 80 -20.06 -12.03 10.82
C ILE A 80 -18.64 -12.65 10.81
N ALA A 81 -18.47 -13.91 11.24
CA ALA A 81 -17.16 -14.59 11.28
C ALA A 81 -16.57 -14.88 9.88
N GLY A 82 -17.37 -14.75 8.82
CA GLY A 82 -16.93 -14.89 7.43
C GLY A 82 -16.81 -13.57 6.67
N ASN A 83 -16.95 -12.40 7.32
CA ASN A 83 -16.80 -11.10 6.66
C ASN A 83 -15.72 -10.27 7.35
N ILE A 84 -14.47 -10.65 7.11
CA ILE A 84 -13.35 -9.84 7.59
C ILE A 84 -13.27 -8.59 6.74
N THR A 85 -13.27 -7.45 7.41
CA THR A 85 -12.99 -6.18 6.76
C THR A 85 -11.49 -5.94 6.71
N LEU A 86 -11.00 -5.57 5.52
CA LEU A 86 -9.68 -4.98 5.36
C LEU A 86 -9.77 -3.52 5.80
N VAL A 87 -9.07 -3.17 6.89
CA VAL A 87 -9.11 -1.84 7.49
C VAL A 87 -7.84 -1.08 7.07
N PRO A 88 -7.95 -0.02 6.26
CA PRO A 88 -6.78 0.72 5.78
C PRO A 88 -6.08 1.42 6.95
N HIS A 89 -4.76 1.24 7.02
CA HIS A 89 -3.89 1.92 7.98
C HIS A 89 -3.78 3.42 7.68
N VAL A 90 -3.76 3.78 6.39
CA VAL A 90 -3.86 5.17 5.94
C VAL A 90 -5.20 5.33 5.23
N ASP A 91 -6.05 6.16 5.79
CA ASP A 91 -7.39 6.41 5.27
C ASP A 91 -7.32 7.34 4.07
N LEU A 92 -7.60 6.83 2.88
CA LEU A 92 -7.68 7.62 1.66
C LEU A 92 -9.14 7.94 1.33
N PRO A 93 -9.44 9.16 0.83
CA PRO A 93 -8.49 10.20 0.39
C PRO A 93 -8.09 11.20 1.49
N ASP A 94 -8.60 11.06 2.72
CA ASP A 94 -8.41 12.07 3.77
C ASP A 94 -6.96 12.16 4.29
N GLY A 95 -6.14 11.13 4.04
CA GLY A 95 -4.74 11.09 4.41
C GLY A 95 -4.52 11.02 5.91
N ARG A 96 -5.37 10.29 6.65
CA ARG A 96 -5.25 10.11 8.10
C ARG A 96 -4.62 8.77 8.42
N VAL A 97 -3.63 8.75 9.32
CA VAL A 97 -3.04 7.48 9.79
C VAL A 97 -3.82 6.98 10.99
N ARG A 98 -4.46 5.82 10.84
CA ARG A 98 -5.19 5.17 11.93
C ARG A 98 -4.21 4.45 12.86
N PRO A 99 -4.44 4.42 14.18
CA PRO A 99 -3.63 3.59 15.07
C PRO A 99 -3.75 2.10 14.70
N LEU A 100 -2.62 1.39 14.59
CA LEU A 100 -2.61 -0.03 14.20
C LEU A 100 -3.42 -0.92 15.15
N ARG A 101 -3.47 -0.56 16.45
CA ARG A 101 -4.31 -1.24 17.44
C ARG A 101 -5.80 -1.16 17.11
N GLU A 102 -6.24 -0.05 16.54
CA GLU A 102 -7.62 0.15 16.14
C GLU A 102 -7.94 -0.64 14.87
N CYS A 103 -7.05 -0.63 13.88
CA CYS A 103 -7.20 -1.44 12.66
C CYS A 103 -7.36 -2.92 13.01
N GLN A 104 -6.49 -3.44 13.88
CA GLN A 104 -6.49 -4.84 14.32
C GLN A 104 -7.71 -5.23 15.18
N ARG A 105 -8.40 -4.27 15.80
CA ARG A 105 -9.64 -4.52 16.53
C ARG A 105 -10.86 -4.65 15.61
N HIS A 106 -10.86 -3.88 14.52
CA HIS A 106 -11.99 -3.84 13.58
C HIS A 106 -11.84 -4.85 12.43
N GLY A 107 -10.63 -5.35 12.18
CA GLY A 107 -10.39 -6.36 11.15
C GLY A 107 -8.91 -6.58 10.87
N VAL A 108 -8.60 -6.94 9.63
CA VAL A 108 -7.21 -7.13 9.18
C VAL A 108 -6.66 -5.82 8.65
N THR A 109 -5.43 -5.46 9.04
CA THR A 109 -4.82 -4.20 8.62
C THR A 109 -4.45 -4.25 7.14
N GLU A 110 -5.02 -3.35 6.35
CA GLU A 110 -4.61 -3.09 4.97
C GLU A 110 -3.54 -1.99 5.00
N ALA A 111 -2.36 -2.29 4.48
CA ALA A 111 -1.15 -1.54 4.74
C ALA A 111 -0.49 -0.98 3.48
N SER A 112 -1.15 -0.96 2.31
CA SER A 112 -0.53 -0.62 1.02
C SER A 112 0.12 0.77 1.00
N GLU A 113 -0.44 1.74 1.71
CA GLU A 113 0.08 3.11 1.82
C GLU A 113 1.12 3.30 2.95
N SER A 114 1.34 2.27 3.77
CA SER A 114 2.27 2.31 4.91
C SER A 114 3.46 1.36 4.75
N PHE A 115 3.27 0.26 4.04
CA PHE A 115 4.32 -0.66 3.67
C PHE A 115 5.28 0.03 2.70
N ALA A 116 6.59 -0.20 2.87
CA ALA A 116 7.63 0.42 2.06
C ALA A 116 7.61 1.97 2.04
N SER A 117 6.89 2.64 2.95
CA SER A 117 6.97 4.08 3.16
C SER A 117 7.67 4.41 4.48
N VAL A 118 7.70 5.69 4.86
CA VAL A 118 8.26 6.12 6.16
C VAL A 118 7.53 5.52 7.36
N LEU A 119 6.30 5.02 7.18
CA LEU A 119 5.52 4.35 8.22
C LEU A 119 5.87 2.87 8.39
N HIS A 120 6.74 2.32 7.53
CA HIS A 120 7.04 0.90 7.50
C HIS A 120 7.56 0.36 8.84
N HIS A 121 8.48 1.07 9.50
CA HIS A 121 9.00 0.62 10.79
C HIS A 121 7.90 0.47 11.84
N LYS A 122 6.99 1.45 11.94
CA LYS A 122 5.85 1.39 12.85
C LYS A 122 4.92 0.22 12.52
N LEU A 123 4.68 -0.04 11.23
CA LEU A 123 3.91 -1.20 10.78
C LEU A 123 4.54 -2.50 11.26
N ILE A 124 5.84 -2.69 11.03
CA ILE A 124 6.54 -3.93 11.39
C ILE A 124 6.60 -4.14 12.89
N ASP A 125 6.73 -3.07 13.68
CA ASP A 125 6.84 -3.15 15.14
C ASP A 125 5.50 -3.51 15.82
N GLU A 126 4.38 -2.97 15.34
CA GLU A 126 3.07 -3.08 16.02
C GLU A 126 2.08 -4.05 15.34
N ALA A 127 2.24 -4.38 14.06
CA ALA A 127 1.28 -5.21 13.35
C ALA A 127 1.46 -6.71 13.64
N ARG A 128 0.34 -7.38 13.90
CA ARG A 128 0.27 -8.84 14.04
C ARG A 128 -0.02 -9.54 12.72
N LEU A 129 -0.95 -8.98 11.95
CA LEU A 129 -1.34 -9.46 10.63
C LEU A 129 -1.67 -8.24 9.77
N PHE A 130 -1.05 -8.15 8.60
CA PHE A 130 -1.38 -7.14 7.63
C PHE A 130 -1.35 -7.69 6.20
N VAL A 131 -2.08 -7.00 5.33
CA VAL A 131 -2.15 -7.25 3.90
C VAL A 131 -1.67 -6.00 3.18
N THR A 132 -0.81 -6.14 2.18
CA THR A 132 -0.28 -5.00 1.42
C THR A 132 -0.13 -5.34 -0.04
N ARG A 133 -0.47 -4.39 -0.91
CA ARG A 133 -0.06 -4.46 -2.32
C ARG A 133 1.42 -4.14 -2.45
N LEU A 134 2.07 -4.73 -3.44
CA LEU A 134 3.50 -4.52 -3.69
C LEU A 134 3.78 -3.52 -4.82
N ASP A 135 2.75 -3.02 -5.50
CA ASP A 135 2.85 -2.03 -6.59
C ASP A 135 2.89 -0.58 -6.12
N ARG A 136 2.47 -0.30 -4.88
CA ARG A 136 2.42 1.06 -4.33
C ARG A 136 3.82 1.58 -3.99
N HIS A 137 4.17 1.67 -2.71
CA HIS A 137 5.44 2.27 -2.31
C HIS A 137 6.64 1.36 -2.52
N ALA A 138 6.44 0.05 -2.65
CA ALA A 138 7.48 -0.92 -2.96
C ALA A 138 7.83 -0.95 -4.46
N GLU A 139 6.88 -0.55 -5.33
CA GLU A 139 7.04 -0.45 -6.79
C GLU A 139 7.59 -1.74 -7.42
N ILE A 140 7.04 -2.88 -7.00
CA ILE A 140 7.46 -4.22 -7.43
C ILE A 140 6.58 -4.74 -8.57
N CYS A 141 5.30 -5.01 -8.33
CA CYS A 141 4.37 -5.54 -9.33
C CYS A 141 2.90 -5.33 -8.90
N GLY A 142 2.02 -5.08 -9.89
CA GLY A 142 0.57 -4.79 -9.77
C GLY A 142 -0.28 -5.91 -9.18
N ASP A 143 -0.08 -7.13 -9.68
CA ASP A 143 -0.96 -8.28 -9.42
C ASP A 143 -0.43 -9.18 -8.31
N LEU A 144 0.22 -8.56 -7.31
CA LEU A 144 0.79 -9.27 -6.19
C LEU A 144 0.53 -8.54 -4.87
N VAL A 145 -0.13 -9.27 -3.98
CA VAL A 145 -0.45 -8.85 -2.62
C VAL A 145 0.24 -9.78 -1.64
N LEU A 146 0.92 -9.16 -0.68
CA LEU A 146 1.59 -9.81 0.43
C LEU A 146 0.65 -9.85 1.63
N VAL A 147 0.46 -11.05 2.19
CA VAL A 147 -0.14 -11.28 3.50
C VAL A 147 1.00 -11.63 4.45
N ALA A 148 1.19 -10.83 5.50
CA ALA A 148 2.25 -11.02 6.48
C ALA A 148 1.65 -11.34 7.85
N LEU A 149 1.98 -12.50 8.39
CA LEU A 149 1.46 -13.02 9.65
C LEU A 149 2.59 -13.18 10.66
N ARG A 150 2.50 -12.52 11.82
CA ARG A 150 3.53 -12.58 12.85
C ARG A 150 3.57 -13.95 13.50
N THR A 151 4.71 -14.61 13.41
CA THR A 151 4.92 -16.02 13.78
C THR A 151 4.48 -16.37 15.20
N HIS A 152 4.72 -15.49 16.18
CA HIS A 152 4.42 -15.75 17.59
C HIS A 152 2.96 -15.47 18.01
N ASP A 153 2.20 -14.72 17.21
CA ASP A 153 0.80 -14.39 17.54
C ASP A 153 -0.20 -15.42 16.99
N PHE A 154 0.23 -16.33 16.12
CA PHE A 154 -0.64 -17.26 15.40
C PHE A 154 -0.16 -18.71 15.46
N SER A 155 -1.11 -19.65 15.48
CA SER A 155 -0.82 -21.09 15.58
C SER A 155 -0.10 -21.62 14.33
N THR A 156 0.63 -22.71 14.49
CA THR A 156 1.20 -23.48 13.35
C THR A 156 0.12 -23.91 12.36
N LEU A 157 -1.05 -24.31 12.85
CA LEU A 157 -2.17 -24.74 12.02
C LEU A 157 -2.64 -23.64 11.06
N VAL A 158 -2.88 -22.43 11.57
CA VAL A 158 -3.30 -21.26 10.77
C VAL A 158 -2.29 -20.97 9.66
N ARG A 159 -1.00 -21.07 9.98
CA ARG A 159 0.10 -20.85 9.04
C ARG A 159 0.16 -21.92 7.96
N SER A 160 -0.02 -23.18 8.33
CA SER A 160 -0.08 -24.30 7.38
C SER A 160 -1.28 -24.18 6.45
N GLU A 161 -2.45 -23.75 6.94
CA GLU A 161 -3.62 -23.53 6.09
C GLU A 161 -3.39 -22.41 5.06
N LEU A 162 -2.81 -21.28 5.47
CA LEU A 162 -2.44 -20.21 4.54
C LEU A 162 -1.44 -20.68 3.48
N ARG A 163 -0.50 -21.55 3.85
CA ARG A 163 0.46 -22.15 2.91
C ARG A 163 -0.24 -23.02 1.88
N LEU A 164 -1.19 -23.84 2.31
CA LEU A 164 -2.00 -24.70 1.43
C LEU A 164 -2.87 -23.86 0.49
N PHE A 165 -3.47 -22.77 0.98
CA PHE A 165 -4.21 -21.84 0.13
C PHE A 165 -3.31 -21.21 -0.92
N GLU A 166 -2.13 -20.69 -0.54
CA GLU A 166 -1.15 -20.11 -1.47
C GLU A 166 -0.73 -21.10 -2.57
N GLN A 167 -0.50 -22.37 -2.22
CA GLN A 167 -0.13 -23.42 -3.19
C GLN A 167 -1.21 -23.67 -4.24
N GLY A 168 -2.48 -23.50 -3.87
CA GLY A 168 -3.62 -23.60 -4.79
C GLY A 168 -3.81 -22.39 -5.71
N LEU A 169 -3.03 -21.31 -5.56
CA LEU A 169 -3.16 -20.09 -6.35
C LEU A 169 -2.15 -20.04 -7.51
N THR A 170 -2.63 -19.61 -8.67
CA THR A 170 -1.78 -19.20 -9.78
C THR A 170 -1.31 -17.77 -9.56
N LEU A 171 0.02 -17.57 -9.51
CA LEU A 171 0.65 -16.27 -9.22
C LEU A 171 1.65 -15.93 -10.34
N PRO A 172 1.18 -15.44 -11.50
CA PRO A 172 2.05 -15.14 -12.65
C PRO A 172 3.01 -13.97 -12.37
N ALA A 173 2.66 -13.08 -11.45
CA ALA A 173 3.43 -11.89 -11.07
C ALA A 173 4.73 -12.18 -10.29
N ILE A 174 4.99 -13.43 -9.89
CA ILE A 174 6.18 -13.78 -9.09
C ILE A 174 7.47 -13.53 -9.86
N ASP A 175 7.52 -13.93 -11.13
CA ASP A 175 8.73 -13.78 -11.96
C ASP A 175 9.01 -12.31 -12.28
N GLU A 176 7.96 -11.54 -12.57
CA GLU A 176 8.05 -10.08 -12.75
C GLU A 176 8.56 -9.39 -11.48
N ALA A 177 8.02 -9.77 -10.32
CA ALA A 177 8.46 -9.23 -9.04
C ALA A 177 9.94 -9.54 -8.78
N LEU A 178 10.39 -10.77 -9.03
CA LEU A 178 11.79 -11.15 -8.90
C LEU A 178 12.70 -10.39 -9.88
N HIS A 179 12.27 -10.22 -11.12
CA HIS A 179 13.00 -9.41 -12.10
C HIS A 179 13.16 -7.97 -11.61
N ARG A 180 12.08 -7.37 -11.08
CA ARG A 180 12.11 -6.00 -10.55
C ARG A 180 13.05 -5.86 -9.35
N LEU A 181 13.10 -6.85 -8.45
CA LEU A 181 14.02 -6.85 -7.30
C LEU A 181 15.50 -6.94 -7.69
N ASN A 182 15.80 -7.46 -8.88
CA ASN A 182 17.15 -7.58 -9.42
C ASN A 182 17.59 -6.33 -10.20
N ASP A 183 16.69 -5.37 -10.43
CA ASP A 183 17.04 -4.11 -11.10
C ASP A 183 17.97 -3.27 -10.20
N PRO A 184 19.19 -2.93 -10.65
CA PRO A 184 20.13 -2.13 -9.87
C PRO A 184 19.63 -0.71 -9.54
N GLN A 185 18.67 -0.18 -10.32
CA GLN A 185 18.07 1.12 -10.08
C GLN A 185 16.92 1.07 -9.07
N TRP A 186 16.34 -0.11 -8.84
CA TRP A 186 15.26 -0.27 -7.88
C TRP A 186 15.74 -0.02 -6.44
N ARG A 187 14.90 0.66 -5.67
CA ARG A 187 15.11 0.85 -4.23
C ARG A 187 13.82 0.50 -3.47
N PRO A 188 13.94 -0.18 -2.32
CA PRO A 188 12.79 -0.78 -1.65
C PRO A 188 11.83 0.22 -1.02
N TYR A 189 12.24 1.45 -0.70
CA TYR A 189 11.39 2.38 0.05
C TYR A 189 11.03 3.63 -0.73
N ASN A 190 9.80 4.10 -0.53
CA ASN A 190 9.44 5.50 -0.74
C ASN A 190 9.91 6.33 0.45
N ALA A 191 10.98 7.09 0.24
CA ALA A 191 11.53 8.01 1.22
C ALA A 191 10.80 9.36 1.23
N ALA A 192 9.85 9.62 0.34
CA ALA A 192 9.17 10.90 0.27
C ALA A 192 8.34 11.19 1.53
N THR A 193 8.44 12.42 2.01
CA THR A 193 7.56 12.97 3.06
C THR A 193 7.05 14.33 2.64
N VAL A 194 5.82 14.63 3.03
CA VAL A 194 5.16 15.88 2.69
C VAL A 194 4.56 16.50 3.94
N ASP A 195 4.98 17.71 4.26
CA ASP A 195 4.43 18.49 5.36
C ASP A 195 3.11 19.15 4.96
N ALA A 196 2.51 19.87 5.90
CA ALA A 196 1.33 20.69 5.62
C ALA A 196 1.66 21.71 4.51
N LEU A 197 0.85 21.70 3.45
CA LEU A 197 0.97 22.55 2.28
C LEU A 197 -0.17 23.56 2.25
N SER A 198 0.16 24.81 1.99
CA SER A 198 -0.82 25.85 1.72
C SER A 198 -0.42 26.59 0.44
N LEU A 199 -1.40 26.80 -0.43
CA LEU A 199 -1.25 27.62 -1.62
C LEU A 199 -2.10 28.87 -1.47
N SER A 200 -1.42 30.01 -1.41
CA SER A 200 -2.06 31.33 -1.41
C SER A 200 -2.26 31.79 -2.87
N GLY A 201 -3.48 32.13 -3.23
CA GLY A 201 -3.87 32.52 -4.59
C GLY A 201 -5.36 32.87 -4.67
N PRO A 202 -5.93 33.06 -5.87
CA PRO A 202 -7.36 33.38 -6.03
C PRO A 202 -8.28 32.28 -5.47
N LEU A 203 -7.77 31.05 -5.31
CA LEU A 203 -8.36 30.00 -4.49
C LEU A 203 -7.32 29.57 -3.44
N SER A 204 -7.62 29.83 -2.17
CA SER A 204 -6.80 29.35 -1.06
C SER A 204 -6.99 27.84 -0.91
N LEU A 205 -5.91 27.06 -1.07
CA LEU A 205 -5.94 25.61 -0.89
C LEU A 205 -5.02 25.22 0.25
N ASN A 206 -5.56 24.46 1.20
CA ASN A 206 -4.81 23.87 2.29
C ASN A 206 -4.86 22.36 2.17
N SER A 207 -3.74 21.71 2.43
CA SER A 207 -3.68 20.26 2.47
C SER A 207 -4.40 19.72 3.70
N SER A 208 -5.15 18.63 3.53
CA SER A 208 -5.92 17.99 4.60
C SER A 208 -5.28 16.74 5.18
N HIS A 209 -4.19 16.25 4.58
CA HIS A 209 -3.50 15.03 5.02
C HIS A 209 -2.72 15.27 6.31
N GLN A 210 -2.43 14.19 7.03
CA GLN A 210 -1.48 14.19 8.13
C GLN A 210 -0.04 14.42 7.60
N PRO A 211 0.71 15.40 8.12
CA PRO A 211 2.10 15.63 7.72
C PRO A 211 3.00 14.39 7.86
N GLY A 212 3.98 14.29 6.96
CA GLY A 212 4.95 13.19 6.92
C GLY A 212 4.56 12.04 6.00
N LEU A 213 3.38 12.05 5.39
CA LEU A 213 2.96 11.05 4.40
C LEU A 213 3.64 11.28 3.04
N PRO A 214 3.76 10.24 2.18
CA PRO A 214 4.36 10.36 0.84
C PRO A 214 3.40 10.97 -0.20
N PHE A 215 2.43 11.76 0.22
CA PHE A 215 1.49 12.44 -0.65
C PHE A 215 0.88 13.65 0.07
N ALA A 216 0.27 14.54 -0.69
CA ALA A 216 -0.60 15.58 -0.17
C ALA A 216 -2.03 15.42 -0.67
N SER A 217 -3.00 15.65 0.19
CA SER A 217 -4.43 15.63 -0.17
C SER A 217 -5.04 17.01 -0.03
N PHE A 218 -5.88 17.41 -0.98
CA PHE A 218 -6.51 18.73 -1.05
C PHE A 218 -8.00 18.60 -1.33
N THR A 219 -8.80 19.48 -0.73
CA THR A 219 -10.20 19.67 -1.15
C THR A 219 -10.23 20.59 -2.36
N LEU A 220 -10.88 20.16 -3.44
CA LEU A 220 -11.03 20.96 -4.67
C LEU A 220 -12.50 21.06 -5.09
N PRO A 221 -12.96 22.25 -5.52
CA PRO A 221 -14.26 22.39 -6.17
C PRO A 221 -14.39 21.56 -7.45
N ALA A 222 -15.59 21.04 -7.72
CA ALA A 222 -15.90 20.22 -8.90
C ALA A 222 -15.43 20.81 -10.25
N PRO A 223 -15.57 22.13 -10.53
CA PRO A 223 -15.13 22.71 -11.80
C PRO A 223 -13.63 22.60 -12.05
N LEU A 224 -12.81 22.49 -11.00
CA LEU A 224 -11.36 22.36 -11.14
C LEU A 224 -10.94 20.95 -11.52
N PHE A 225 -11.67 19.91 -11.11
CA PHE A 225 -11.37 18.54 -11.51
C PHE A 225 -11.38 18.34 -13.01
N ALA A 226 -12.33 18.96 -13.72
CA ALA A 226 -12.46 18.89 -15.17
C ALA A 226 -11.27 19.54 -15.92
N ARG A 227 -10.53 20.43 -15.25
CA ARG A 227 -9.38 21.13 -15.84
C ARG A 227 -8.06 20.42 -15.58
N LEU A 228 -8.02 19.45 -14.67
CA LEU A 228 -6.82 18.71 -14.34
C LEU A 228 -6.59 17.62 -15.39
N SER A 229 -5.40 17.60 -15.98
CA SER A 229 -4.93 16.49 -16.82
C SER A 229 -4.70 15.23 -15.98
N ASP A 230 -4.78 14.06 -16.59
CA ASP A 230 -4.36 12.81 -15.95
C ASP A 230 -2.83 12.73 -15.94
N ALA A 231 -2.28 12.31 -14.80
CA ALA A 231 -0.85 12.11 -14.61
C ALA A 231 -0.64 11.07 -13.50
N ASP A 232 0.45 10.31 -13.59
CA ASP A 232 0.71 9.18 -12.68
C ASP A 232 0.86 9.61 -11.20
N ASP A 233 1.29 10.86 -10.98
CA ASP A 233 1.44 11.47 -9.66
C ASP A 233 0.13 12.04 -9.10
N VAL A 234 -0.98 11.97 -9.84
CA VAL A 234 -2.25 12.64 -9.51
C VAL A 234 -3.36 11.61 -9.38
N VAL A 235 -3.97 11.52 -8.20
CA VAL A 235 -5.17 10.71 -7.96
C VAL A 235 -6.35 11.62 -7.69
N LYS A 236 -7.42 11.48 -8.49
CA LYS A 236 -8.64 12.30 -8.41
C LYS A 236 -9.74 11.48 -7.76
N TRP A 237 -10.43 12.09 -6.80
CA TRP A 237 -11.60 11.53 -6.13
C TRP A 237 -12.77 12.51 -6.27
N PRO A 238 -13.40 12.62 -7.47
CA PRO A 238 -14.39 13.67 -7.75
C PRO A 238 -15.61 13.62 -6.83
N GLN A 239 -16.08 12.42 -6.49
CA GLN A 239 -17.25 12.22 -5.61
C GLN A 239 -17.02 12.73 -4.18
N GLN A 240 -15.77 12.76 -3.73
CA GLN A 240 -15.37 13.22 -2.40
C GLN A 240 -14.75 14.62 -2.43
N ALA A 241 -14.72 15.27 -3.61
CA ALA A 241 -14.07 16.56 -3.84
C ALA A 241 -12.58 16.57 -3.40
N ARG A 242 -11.87 15.44 -3.56
CA ARG A 242 -10.48 15.28 -3.10
C ARG A 242 -9.50 15.06 -4.25
N LEU A 243 -8.35 15.73 -4.18
CA LEU A 243 -7.19 15.50 -5.05
C LEU A 243 -6.01 15.09 -4.21
N GLN A 244 -5.35 14.02 -4.62
CA GLN A 244 -4.12 13.55 -4.02
C GLN A 244 -2.96 13.71 -5.00
N LEU A 245 -1.88 14.33 -4.53
CA LEU A 245 -0.61 14.44 -5.25
C LEU A 245 0.42 13.55 -4.56
N ASN A 246 0.86 12.50 -5.26
CA ASN A 246 1.81 11.53 -4.76
C ASN A 246 3.24 12.05 -4.93
N ALA A 247 4.06 11.85 -3.90
CA ALA A 247 5.50 12.03 -3.99
C ALA A 247 6.17 10.66 -4.00
N ASN A 248 7.02 10.42 -4.99
CA ASN A 248 7.79 9.20 -5.10
C ASN A 248 9.28 9.54 -5.10
N VAL A 249 9.98 9.18 -4.02
CA VAL A 249 11.44 9.29 -3.94
C VAL A 249 11.98 7.94 -3.49
N ARG A 250 12.76 7.30 -4.35
CA ARG A 250 13.35 5.98 -4.11
C ARG A 250 14.49 6.08 -3.09
N GLY A 251 14.44 5.25 -2.05
CA GLY A 251 15.43 5.26 -0.97
C GLY A 251 15.62 3.90 -0.30
N SER A 252 16.61 3.85 0.59
CA SER A 252 16.99 2.63 1.34
C SER A 252 16.23 2.46 2.66
N GLY A 253 15.26 3.33 2.96
CA GLY A 253 14.46 3.32 4.20
C GLY A 253 15.12 4.02 5.40
N LYS A 254 16.37 4.48 5.28
CA LYS A 254 17.12 5.09 6.40
C LYS A 254 16.85 6.58 6.62
N LYS A 255 16.51 7.32 5.56
CA LYS A 255 16.29 8.77 5.60
C LYS A 255 15.08 9.11 4.75
N SER A 256 14.25 10.01 5.26
CA SER A 256 13.19 10.65 4.50
C SER A 256 13.71 11.84 3.70
N VAL A 257 12.98 12.19 2.64
CA VAL A 257 13.23 13.34 1.78
C VAL A 257 11.96 14.18 1.74
N ASN A 258 12.07 15.42 2.19
CA ASN A 258 10.95 16.34 2.21
C ASN A 258 10.65 16.87 0.79
N MET A 259 9.47 16.55 0.27
CA MET A 259 9.02 16.89 -1.09
C MET A 259 7.97 18.01 -1.10
N THR A 260 7.74 18.67 0.03
CA THR A 260 6.74 19.74 0.21
C THR A 260 6.87 20.83 -0.85
N HIS A 261 8.05 21.43 -1.00
CA HIS A 261 8.25 22.51 -1.97
C HIS A 261 8.09 22.05 -3.43
N TYR A 262 8.51 20.82 -3.75
CA TYR A 262 8.29 20.23 -5.07
C TYR A 262 6.79 20.09 -5.37
N LEU A 263 6.02 19.49 -4.45
CA LEU A 263 4.57 19.33 -4.61
C LEU A 263 3.83 20.67 -4.64
N SER A 264 4.30 21.68 -3.90
CA SER A 264 3.74 23.03 -3.98
C SER A 264 3.86 23.61 -5.39
N ARG A 265 5.03 23.50 -6.02
CA ARG A 265 5.23 23.96 -7.41
C ARG A 265 4.43 23.12 -8.41
N ARG A 266 4.35 21.81 -8.19
CA ARG A 266 3.54 20.89 -9.00
C ARG A 266 2.06 21.25 -8.94
N LEU A 267 1.53 21.53 -7.76
CA LEU A 267 0.15 21.99 -7.56
C LEU A 267 -0.10 23.33 -8.27
N GLN A 268 0.82 24.29 -8.16
CA GLN A 268 0.72 25.58 -8.86
C GLN A 268 0.63 25.41 -10.38
N TYR A 269 1.48 24.54 -10.93
CA TYR A 269 1.50 24.19 -12.35
C TYR A 269 0.18 23.53 -12.78
N LEU A 270 -0.29 22.53 -12.04
CA LEU A 270 -1.55 21.83 -12.33
C LEU A 270 -2.77 22.76 -12.32
N LEU A 271 -2.78 23.76 -11.45
CA LEU A 271 -3.86 24.75 -11.36
C LEU A 271 -3.70 25.91 -12.35
N GLY A 272 -2.63 25.93 -13.17
CA GLY A 272 -2.33 27.01 -14.11
C GLY A 272 -2.01 28.35 -13.43
N THR A 273 -1.64 28.32 -12.15
CA THR A 273 -1.27 29.51 -11.36
C THR A 273 0.23 29.83 -11.44
N GLY A 274 1.04 28.89 -11.93
CA GLY A 274 2.46 29.06 -12.18
C GLY A 274 2.77 29.56 -13.59
N MET A 275 2.58 30.87 -13.83
CA MET A 275 3.31 31.75 -14.78
C MET A 275 2.53 33.06 -15.00
N LYS A 276 2.68 34.01 -14.07
CA LYS A 276 2.62 35.44 -14.39
C LYS A 276 3.70 36.17 -13.59
N SER A 277 4.49 36.97 -14.32
CA SER A 277 5.44 37.99 -13.83
C SER A 277 6.92 37.56 -13.72
N GLU A 278 7.59 37.44 -14.87
CA GLU A 278 8.85 38.17 -15.04
C GLU A 278 8.55 39.47 -15.79
N LYS A 279 9.18 40.55 -15.32
CA LYS A 279 8.86 41.95 -15.57
C LYS A 279 8.73 42.31 -17.05
N ALA A 280 7.53 42.70 -17.44
CA ALA A 280 7.35 43.82 -18.35
C ALA A 280 7.65 45.12 -17.58
N SER A 281 8.90 45.59 -17.66
CA SER A 281 9.22 46.99 -17.37
C SER A 281 9.58 47.70 -18.66
N GLY A 282 8.62 48.50 -19.15
CA GLY A 282 8.87 49.86 -19.64
C GLY A 282 9.85 50.06 -20.81
N ARG A 283 9.25 50.19 -22.00
CA ARG A 283 9.65 50.98 -23.20
C ARG A 283 10.28 52.36 -22.88
N PRO A 284 10.97 53.07 -23.83
CA PRO A 284 10.60 53.16 -25.25
C PRO A 284 11.72 53.24 -26.30
N ALA A 285 11.27 53.23 -27.55
CA ALA A 285 12.01 53.48 -28.78
C ALA A 285 12.79 54.81 -28.76
N GLY A 286 13.96 54.82 -29.39
CA GLY A 286 14.75 55.99 -29.72
C GLY A 286 15.62 55.71 -30.95
N SER A 287 15.28 56.37 -32.04
CA SER A 287 15.96 56.43 -33.34
C SER A 287 17.38 57.00 -33.27
N GLY A 288 18.27 56.55 -34.17
CA GLY A 288 19.15 57.46 -34.91
C GLY A 288 20.68 57.31 -34.76
N PHE A 289 21.28 57.11 -35.94
CA PHE A 289 22.58 57.64 -36.41
C PHE A 289 23.93 56.98 -36.05
N ALA A 290 24.75 56.94 -37.11
CA ALA A 290 26.07 56.33 -37.31
C ALA A 290 27.22 57.13 -36.65
N PRO A 291 28.49 56.71 -36.83
CA PRO A 291 29.20 56.90 -38.11
C PRO A 291 29.68 55.61 -38.78
#